data_AF-A0AAU6Z3L1-F1
#
_entry.id   AF-A0AAU6Z3L1-F1
#
_cell.length_a   1.000
_cell.length_b   1.000
_cell.length_c   1.000
_cell.angle_alpha   90.00
_cell.angle_beta   90.00
_cell.angle_gamma   90.00
#
_symmetry.space_group_name_H-M   'P 1'
#
loop_
_entity.id
_entity.type
_entity.pdbx_description
1 polymer ?
#
loop_
_entity_poly.entity_id
_entity_poly.type
_entity_poly.pdbx_seq_one_letter_code
_entity_poly.pdbx_strand_id
1 'polypeptide(L)'
;MTGPEGWVSEFPGQRPPFTEGNELAVKHGAGSPRQRDPIAQALAADLLADDSVAYLRAPRYAAAVKAWAVAEAKCGLISNWCDSMPIEVAASSPKPGTSAPLELLRRWEATAQNHRSRLGLDPLSAARLGKDVAQARQADTASALTRMREDYERAMKGEVVEDAE
;
A
#
# COMPACT_ATOMS: atom_id res chain seq x y z
N MET A 1 -37.74 -3.83 -25.94
CA MET A 1 -36.74 -3.03 -25.21
C MET A 1 -37.33 -1.65 -25.00
N THR A 2 -38.04 -1.46 -23.89
CA THR A 2 -38.51 -0.16 -23.46
C THR A 2 -37.34 0.55 -22.79
N GLY A 3 -36.97 1.72 -23.32
CA GLY A 3 -36.01 2.61 -22.65
C GLY A 3 -36.58 3.16 -21.33
N PRO A 4 -35.84 4.02 -20.62
CA PRO A 4 -36.38 4.72 -19.47
C PRO A 4 -37.66 5.48 -19.86
N GLU A 5 -38.56 5.69 -18.89
CA GLU A 5 -39.89 6.31 -19.11
C GLU A 5 -39.78 7.56 -19.99
N GLY A 6 -40.46 7.56 -21.14
CA GLY A 6 -40.47 8.69 -22.08
C GLY A 6 -39.33 8.71 -23.13
N TRP A 7 -38.43 7.72 -23.15
CA TRP A 7 -37.39 7.66 -24.19
C TRP A 7 -37.93 7.17 -25.54
N VAL A 8 -37.70 7.95 -26.59
CA VAL A 8 -38.05 7.64 -27.99
C VAL A 8 -36.76 7.62 -28.82
N SER A 9 -36.59 6.61 -29.66
CA SER A 9 -35.46 6.52 -30.59
C SER A 9 -35.62 7.54 -31.74
N GLU A 10 -34.56 8.29 -32.04
CA GLU A 10 -34.51 9.21 -33.19
C GLU A 10 -34.30 8.47 -34.52
N PHE A 11 -33.72 7.26 -34.50
CA PHE A 11 -33.51 6.43 -35.69
C PHE A 11 -33.56 4.93 -35.40
N PRO A 12 -33.86 4.08 -36.41
CA PRO A 12 -33.92 2.63 -36.24
C PRO A 12 -32.59 2.06 -35.72
N GLY A 13 -32.64 1.34 -34.59
CA GLY A 13 -31.48 0.68 -33.97
C GLY A 13 -30.73 1.51 -32.93
N GLN A 14 -31.14 2.75 -32.66
CA GLN A 14 -30.61 3.52 -31.53
C GLN A 14 -30.93 2.79 -30.22
N ARG A 15 -29.93 2.63 -29.35
CA ARG A 15 -30.14 2.07 -28.01
C ARG A 15 -30.51 3.20 -27.04
N PRO A 16 -31.32 2.91 -26.01
CA PRO A 16 -31.54 3.87 -24.93
C PRO A 16 -30.21 4.36 -24.34
N PRO A 17 -30.13 5.63 -23.92
CA PRO A 17 -28.96 6.11 -23.18
C PRO A 17 -28.73 5.24 -21.95
N PHE A 18 -27.46 5.04 -21.60
CA PHE A 18 -27.12 4.29 -20.40
C PHE A 18 -27.72 4.99 -19.18
N THR A 19 -28.45 4.23 -18.35
CA THR A 19 -28.98 4.73 -17.08
C THR A 19 -27.84 5.07 -16.13
N GLU A 20 -28.04 6.10 -15.29
CA GLU A 20 -27.09 6.41 -14.24
C GLU A 20 -26.90 5.19 -13.31
N GLY A 21 -25.66 4.86 -12.98
CA GLY A 21 -25.34 3.65 -12.21
C GLY A 21 -25.33 2.35 -13.01
N ASN A 22 -25.30 2.41 -14.35
CA ASN A 22 -25.15 1.20 -15.15
C ASN A 22 -23.79 0.51 -14.95
N GLU A 23 -23.79 -0.64 -14.28
CA GLU A 23 -22.60 -1.47 -14.04
C GLU A 23 -22.50 -2.68 -14.98
N LEU A 24 -23.32 -2.78 -16.03
CA LEU A 24 -23.36 -3.94 -16.94
C LEU A 24 -22.01 -4.25 -17.63
N ALA A 25 -21.11 -3.27 -17.71
CA ALA A 25 -19.77 -3.44 -18.28
C ALA A 25 -18.69 -3.77 -17.23
N VAL A 26 -19.02 -3.73 -15.93
CA VAL A 26 -18.07 -3.99 -14.83
C VAL A 26 -17.92 -5.50 -14.68
N LYS A 27 -16.74 -6.01 -15.02
CA LYS A 27 -16.46 -7.47 -14.92
C LYS A 27 -15.99 -7.89 -13.54
N HIS A 28 -15.08 -7.12 -12.95
CA HIS A 28 -14.36 -7.51 -11.74
C HIS A 28 -14.14 -6.35 -10.76
N GLY A 29 -14.66 -5.15 -11.03
CA GLY A 29 -14.60 -4.03 -10.07
C GLY A 29 -13.25 -3.35 -9.87
N ALA A 30 -12.12 -4.00 -10.12
CA ALA A 30 -10.78 -3.45 -9.80
C ALA A 30 -10.42 -2.15 -10.55
N GLY A 31 -11.05 -1.91 -11.71
CA GLY A 31 -10.97 -0.66 -12.44
C GLY A 31 -11.98 0.41 -11.99
N SER A 32 -13.03 0.01 -11.27
CA SER A 32 -14.10 0.89 -10.79
C SER A 32 -13.72 1.53 -9.46
N PRO A 33 -13.53 2.87 -9.40
CA PRO A 33 -13.27 3.56 -8.14
C PRO A 33 -14.38 3.32 -7.10
N ARG A 34 -15.64 3.20 -7.54
CA ARG A 34 -16.80 2.99 -6.65
C ARG A 34 -16.72 1.68 -5.87
N GLN A 35 -16.21 0.61 -6.48
CA GLN A 35 -16.07 -0.69 -5.81
C GLN A 35 -14.71 -0.83 -5.09
N ARG A 36 -13.64 -0.30 -5.69
CA ARG A 36 -12.27 -0.41 -5.16
C ARG A 36 -12.00 0.51 -3.97
N ASP A 37 -12.43 1.76 -4.04
CA ASP A 37 -12.00 2.78 -3.07
C ASP A 37 -12.54 2.55 -1.66
N PRO A 38 -13.78 2.07 -1.44
CA PRO A 38 -14.24 1.70 -0.09
C PRO A 38 -13.37 0.61 0.54
N ILE A 39 -12.97 -0.41 -0.24
CA ILE A 39 -12.10 -1.50 0.22
C ILE A 39 -10.71 -0.95 0.55
N ALA A 40 -10.13 -0.13 -0.34
CA ALA A 40 -8.83 0.48 -0.11
C ALA A 40 -8.82 1.40 1.12
N GLN A 41 -9.90 2.14 1.36
CA GLN A 41 -10.04 2.99 2.55
C GLN A 41 -10.09 2.16 3.83
N ALA A 42 -10.87 1.07 3.85
CA ALA A 42 -10.94 0.16 4.99
C ALA A 42 -9.57 -0.46 5.29
N LEU A 43 -8.87 -0.99 4.28
CA LEU A 43 -7.53 -1.57 4.43
C LEU A 43 -6.51 -0.56 4.97
N ALA A 44 -6.54 0.68 4.48
CA ALA A 44 -5.65 1.73 4.98
C ALA A 44 -5.97 2.11 6.44
N ALA A 45 -7.26 2.16 6.79
CA ALA A 45 -7.69 2.44 8.15
C ALA A 45 -7.25 1.34 9.12
N ASP A 46 -7.45 0.07 8.77
CA ASP A 46 -7.05 -1.08 9.56
C ASP A 46 -5.52 -1.12 9.77
N LEU A 47 -4.75 -0.88 8.71
CA LEU A 47 -3.29 -0.80 8.80
C LEU A 47 -2.84 0.32 9.75
N LEU A 48 -3.44 1.50 9.64
CA LEU A 48 -3.06 2.65 10.47
C LEU A 48 -3.57 2.52 11.91
N ALA A 49 -4.54 1.65 12.19
CA ALA A 49 -4.99 1.34 13.54
C ALA A 49 -3.99 0.45 14.30
N ASP A 50 -3.18 -0.34 13.61
CA ASP A 50 -2.15 -1.17 14.24
C ASP A 50 -0.96 -0.32 14.75
N ASP A 51 -0.71 -0.39 16.05
CA ASP A 51 0.38 0.32 16.71
C ASP A 51 1.77 -0.22 16.34
N SER A 52 1.88 -1.47 15.88
CA SER A 52 3.15 -2.05 15.44
C SER A 52 3.76 -1.30 14.25
N VAL A 53 2.92 -0.63 13.46
CA VAL A 53 3.28 0.17 12.29
C VAL A 53 2.97 1.66 12.48
N ALA A 54 2.91 2.15 13.71
CA ALA A 54 2.55 3.54 14.03
C ALA A 54 3.36 4.60 13.26
N TYR A 55 4.61 4.29 12.85
CA TYR A 55 5.43 5.17 12.03
C TYR A 55 4.80 5.51 10.67
N LEU A 56 3.94 4.66 10.11
CA LEU A 56 3.22 4.88 8.86
C LEU A 56 2.16 5.98 8.96
N ARG A 57 1.76 6.39 10.17
CA ARG A 57 0.84 7.52 10.39
C ARG A 57 1.47 8.87 10.02
N ALA A 58 2.79 8.95 9.89
CA ALA A 58 3.47 10.19 9.51
C ALA A 58 3.04 10.63 8.08
N PRO A 59 2.72 11.92 7.84
CA PRO A 59 2.18 12.40 6.56
C PRO A 59 3.03 12.05 5.33
N ARG A 60 4.35 11.94 5.49
CA ARG A 60 5.28 11.54 4.41
C ARG A 60 4.99 10.15 3.82
N TYR A 61 4.34 9.26 4.56
CA TYR A 61 3.98 7.91 4.12
C TYR A 61 2.55 7.81 3.58
N ALA A 62 1.72 8.85 3.72
CA ALA A 62 0.30 8.80 3.37
C ALA A 62 0.06 8.35 1.92
N ALA A 63 0.85 8.86 0.97
CA ALA A 63 0.74 8.47 -0.43
C ALA A 63 1.12 6.99 -0.66
N ALA A 64 2.13 6.49 0.05
CA ALA A 64 2.58 5.10 -0.06
C ALA A 64 1.55 4.13 0.53
N VAL A 65 0.98 4.46 1.69
CA VAL A 65 -0.11 3.69 2.32
C VAL A 65 -1.33 3.65 1.42
N LYS A 66 -1.73 4.79 0.83
CA LYS A 66 -2.84 4.84 -0.13
C LYS A 66 -2.58 3.96 -1.36
N ALA A 67 -1.37 4.02 -1.93
CA ALA A 67 -1.00 3.22 -3.09
C ALA A 67 -1.01 1.72 -2.77
N TRP A 68 -0.49 1.33 -1.61
CA TRP A 68 -0.55 -0.04 -1.10
C TRP A 68 -2.01 -0.53 -1.00
N ALA A 69 -2.86 0.22 -0.30
CA ALA A 69 -4.24 -0.20 -0.07
C ALA A 69 -5.05 -0.33 -1.38
N VAL A 70 -4.80 0.55 -2.35
CA VAL A 70 -5.37 0.45 -3.70
C VAL A 70 -4.90 -0.82 -4.41
N ALA A 71 -3.62 -1.20 -4.29
CA ALA A 71 -3.10 -2.42 -4.89
C ALA A 71 -3.72 -3.67 -4.24
N GLU A 72 -3.82 -3.71 -2.92
CA GLU A 72 -4.46 -4.80 -2.16
C GLU A 72 -5.94 -4.96 -2.52
N ALA A 73 -6.69 -3.86 -2.56
CA ALA A 73 -8.10 -3.87 -2.96
C ALA A 73 -8.29 -4.44 -4.37
N LYS A 74 -7.38 -4.11 -5.31
CA LYS A 74 -7.40 -4.69 -6.66
C LYS A 74 -7.10 -6.19 -6.64
N CYS A 75 -6.13 -6.63 -5.84
CA CYS A 75 -5.84 -8.07 -5.68
C CYS A 75 -7.06 -8.82 -5.20
N GLY A 76 -7.73 -8.35 -4.13
CA GLY A 76 -8.94 -8.98 -3.60
C GLY A 76 -10.07 -9.05 -4.63
N LEU A 77 -10.33 -7.95 -5.33
CA LEU A 77 -11.37 -7.90 -6.37
C LEU A 77 -11.08 -8.84 -7.55
N ILE A 78 -9.83 -8.90 -8.00
CA ILE A 78 -9.43 -9.78 -9.10
C ILE A 78 -9.40 -11.25 -8.65
N SER A 79 -8.96 -11.53 -7.42
CA SER A 79 -8.99 -12.88 -6.83
C SER A 79 -10.41 -13.41 -6.80
N ASN A 80 -11.34 -12.65 -6.22
CA ASN A 80 -12.76 -13.03 -6.18
C ASN A 80 -13.35 -13.28 -7.59
N TRP A 81 -12.89 -12.51 -8.58
CA TRP A 81 -13.29 -12.73 -9.97
C TRP A 81 -12.70 -14.02 -10.55
N CYS A 82 -11.41 -14.29 -10.33
CA CYS A 82 -10.78 -15.56 -10.72
C CYS A 82 -11.45 -16.76 -10.05
N ASP A 83 -11.81 -16.65 -8.77
CA ASP A 83 -12.47 -17.71 -7.99
C ASP A 83 -13.90 -18.00 -8.49
N SER A 84 -14.52 -17.04 -9.18
CA SER A 84 -15.86 -17.19 -9.76
C SER A 84 -15.90 -17.97 -11.08
N MET A 85 -14.76 -18.43 -11.61
CA MET A 85 -14.66 -19.12 -12.89
C MET A 85 -13.72 -20.34 -12.85
N PRO A 86 -13.87 -21.30 -13.77
CA PRO A 86 -12.93 -22.40 -13.91
C PRO A 86 -11.51 -21.90 -14.20
N ILE A 87 -10.49 -22.62 -13.71
CA ILE A 87 -9.08 -22.23 -13.83
C ILE A 87 -8.63 -22.08 -15.28
N GLU A 88 -9.19 -22.88 -16.20
CA GLU A 88 -8.89 -22.82 -17.63
C GLU A 88 -9.39 -21.51 -18.25
N VAL A 89 -10.54 -21.01 -17.77
CA VAL A 89 -11.08 -19.71 -18.19
C VAL A 89 -10.25 -18.58 -17.58
N ALA A 90 -9.83 -18.71 -16.32
CA ALA A 90 -9.00 -17.72 -15.65
C ALA A 90 -7.58 -17.64 -16.24
N ALA A 91 -7.07 -18.74 -16.79
CA ALA A 91 -5.76 -18.82 -17.46
C ALA A 91 -5.80 -18.34 -18.91
N SER A 92 -6.98 -18.26 -19.53
CA SER A 92 -7.13 -17.88 -20.93
C SER A 92 -7.49 -16.40 -21.09
N SER A 93 -6.91 -15.77 -22.12
CA SER A 93 -7.27 -14.40 -22.49
C SER A 93 -8.68 -14.36 -23.10
N PRO A 94 -9.62 -13.55 -22.58
CA PRO A 94 -11.00 -13.50 -23.09
C PRO A 94 -11.10 -13.03 -24.55
N LYS A 95 -10.12 -12.22 -25.00
CA LYS A 95 -9.99 -11.72 -26.37
C LYS A 95 -8.50 -11.64 -26.76
N PRO A 96 -8.15 -11.80 -28.05
CA PRO A 96 -6.80 -11.53 -28.53
C PRO A 96 -6.34 -10.12 -28.10
N GLY A 97 -5.12 -10.03 -27.56
CA GLY A 97 -4.55 -8.76 -27.08
C GLY A 97 -4.99 -8.32 -25.68
N THR A 98 -5.83 -9.08 -24.97
CA THR A 98 -6.17 -8.84 -23.56
C THR A 98 -5.37 -9.75 -22.63
N SER A 99 -5.05 -9.27 -21.42
CA SER A 99 -4.43 -10.11 -20.41
C SER A 99 -5.45 -11.10 -19.83
N ALA A 100 -5.02 -12.34 -19.60
CA ALA A 100 -5.80 -13.33 -18.86
C ALA A 100 -6.07 -12.85 -17.41
N PRO A 101 -7.20 -13.24 -16.80
CA PRO A 101 -7.50 -12.93 -15.41
C PRO A 101 -6.36 -13.26 -14.43
N LEU A 102 -5.76 -14.45 -14.53
CA LEU A 102 -4.65 -14.86 -13.68
C LEU A 102 -3.37 -14.03 -13.90
N GLU A 103 -3.09 -13.62 -15.14
CA GLU A 103 -1.97 -12.71 -15.42
C GLU A 103 -2.21 -11.31 -14.84
N LEU A 104 -3.47 -10.87 -14.85
CA LEU A 104 -3.86 -9.61 -14.21
C LEU A 104 -3.70 -9.70 -12.68
N LEU A 105 -4.13 -10.81 -12.08
CA LEU A 105 -3.96 -11.07 -10.64
C LEU A 105 -2.48 -11.05 -10.27
N ARG A 106 -1.67 -11.86 -10.96
CA ARG A 106 -0.22 -11.96 -10.74
C ARG A 106 0.47 -10.60 -10.80
N ARG A 107 0.09 -9.74 -11.75
CA ARG A 107 0.64 -8.38 -11.87
C ARG A 107 0.32 -7.52 -10.65
N TRP A 108 -0.93 -7.54 -10.19
CA TRP A 108 -1.35 -6.74 -9.05
C TRP A 108 -0.79 -7.29 -7.73
N GLU A 109 -0.69 -8.61 -7.59
CA GLU A 109 -0.02 -9.25 -6.43
C GLU A 109 1.45 -8.86 -6.37
N ALA A 110 2.17 -8.88 -7.50
CA ALA A 110 3.55 -8.40 -7.54
C ALA A 110 3.65 -6.92 -7.16
N THR A 111 2.68 -6.09 -7.56
CA THR A 111 2.62 -4.68 -7.20
C THR A 111 2.36 -4.49 -5.70
N ALA A 112 1.39 -5.22 -5.14
CA ALA A 112 1.06 -5.21 -3.72
C ALA A 112 2.27 -5.69 -2.88
N GLN A 113 2.93 -6.77 -3.28
CA GLN A 113 4.12 -7.28 -2.61
C GLN A 113 5.25 -6.24 -2.57
N ASN A 114 5.49 -5.53 -3.67
CA ASN A 114 6.47 -4.43 -3.68
C ASN A 114 6.11 -3.32 -2.68
N HIS A 115 4.83 -2.98 -2.56
CA HIS A 115 4.37 -2.02 -1.56
C HIS A 115 4.55 -2.54 -0.12
N ARG A 116 4.18 -3.80 0.15
CA ARG A 116 4.39 -4.44 1.46
C ARG A 116 5.86 -4.36 1.88
N SER A 117 6.77 -4.72 0.99
CA SER A 117 8.21 -4.66 1.29
C SER A 117 8.72 -3.26 1.52
N ARG A 118 8.32 -2.28 0.71
CA ARG A 118 8.74 -0.89 0.90
C ARG A 118 8.20 -0.25 2.18
N LEU A 119 7.01 -0.68 2.62
CA LEU A 119 6.39 -0.19 3.85
C LEU A 119 6.87 -0.95 5.09
N GLY A 120 7.62 -2.05 4.93
CA GLY A 120 8.08 -2.87 6.05
C GLY A 120 7.04 -3.86 6.57
N LEU A 121 6.01 -4.18 5.77
CA LEU A 121 4.90 -5.05 6.17
C LEU A 121 5.18 -6.55 5.97
N ASP A 122 6.30 -6.90 5.34
CA ASP A 122 6.77 -8.29 5.31
C ASP A 122 7.79 -8.56 6.43
N PRO A 123 7.85 -9.78 7.00
CA PRO A 123 8.70 -10.08 8.14
C PRO A 123 10.19 -9.77 7.93
N LEU A 124 10.70 -9.97 6.71
CA LEU A 124 12.11 -9.71 6.41
C LEU A 124 12.39 -8.20 6.36
N SER A 125 11.50 -7.42 5.76
CA SER A 125 11.61 -5.97 5.72
C SER A 125 11.42 -5.36 7.12
N ALA A 126 10.50 -5.88 7.92
CA ALA A 126 10.33 -5.50 9.32
C ALA A 126 11.60 -5.77 10.14
N ALA A 127 12.19 -6.97 10.01
CA ALA A 127 13.44 -7.32 10.69
C ALA A 127 14.62 -6.45 10.25
N ARG A 128 14.71 -6.11 8.95
CA ARG A 128 15.75 -5.20 8.42
C ARG A 128 15.59 -3.79 8.99
N LEU A 129 14.38 -3.23 8.97
CA LEU A 129 14.10 -1.93 9.57
C LEU A 129 14.42 -1.92 11.07
N GLY A 130 14.05 -2.98 11.79
CA GLY A 130 14.39 -3.13 13.20
C GLY A 130 15.89 -3.15 13.45
N LYS A 131 16.66 -3.86 12.61
CA LYS A 131 18.12 -3.87 12.67
C LYS A 131 18.72 -2.48 12.40
N ASP A 132 18.27 -1.80 11.35
CA ASP A 132 18.81 -0.49 10.97
C ASP A 132 18.55 0.55 12.08
N VAL A 133 17.37 0.53 12.69
CA VAL A 133 17.03 1.38 13.84
C VAL A 133 17.88 1.06 15.06
N ALA A 134 18.08 -0.24 15.37
CA ALA A 134 18.91 -0.65 16.49
C ALA A 134 20.38 -0.24 16.30
N GLN A 135 20.92 -0.38 15.09
CA GLN A 135 22.28 0.03 14.75
C GLN A 135 22.47 1.54 14.85
N ALA A 136 21.51 2.33 14.37
CA ALA A 136 21.54 3.79 14.51
C ALA A 136 21.57 4.22 15.99
N ARG A 137 20.72 3.61 16.82
CA ARG A 137 20.70 3.87 18.27
C ARG A 137 22.02 3.53 18.94
N GLN A 138 22.64 2.41 18.58
CA GLN A 138 23.95 2.02 19.12
C GLN A 138 25.04 3.06 18.77
N ALA A 139 25.07 3.55 17.54
CA ALA A 139 26.01 4.59 17.11
C ALA A 139 25.81 5.92 17.88
N ASP A 140 24.56 6.30 18.12
CA ASP A 140 24.24 7.49 18.92
C ASP A 140 24.71 7.34 20.37
N THR A 141 24.48 6.17 20.99
CA THR A 141 24.94 5.91 22.36
C THR A 141 26.46 5.90 22.49
N ALA A 142 27.18 5.32 21.51
CA ALA A 142 28.64 5.35 21.50
C ALA A 142 29.17 6.79 21.41
N SER A 143 28.57 7.60 20.53
CA SER A 143 28.90 9.02 20.38
C SER A 143 28.63 9.82 21.67
N ALA A 144 27.54 9.53 22.37
CA ALA A 144 27.21 10.15 23.66
C ALA A 144 28.23 9.77 24.75
N LEU A 145 28.60 8.48 24.84
CA LEU A 145 29.60 8.01 25.80
C LEU A 145 30.99 8.61 25.54
N THR A 146 31.39 8.75 24.27
CA THR A 146 32.65 9.41 23.91
C THR A 146 32.64 10.88 24.35
N ARG A 147 31.55 11.63 24.11
CA ARG A 147 31.44 13.02 24.59
C ARG A 147 31.52 13.12 26.11
N MET A 148 30.80 12.25 26.83
CA MET A 148 30.85 12.22 28.30
C MET A 148 32.26 11.95 28.82
N ARG A 149 33.00 11.05 28.16
CA ARG A 149 34.40 10.77 28.51
C ARG A 149 35.30 11.98 28.26
N GLU A 150 35.17 12.63 27.11
CA GLU A 150 35.96 13.82 26.77
C GLU A 150 35.69 14.98 27.75
N ASP A 151 34.44 15.17 28.15
CA ASP A 151 34.06 16.18 29.13
C ASP A 151 34.62 15.86 30.53
N TYR A 152 34.62 14.58 30.93
CA TYR A 152 35.23 14.14 32.18
C TYR A 152 36.76 14.33 32.18
N GLU A 153 37.43 13.97 31.09
CA GLU A 153 38.87 14.16 30.93
C GLU A 153 39.25 15.66 30.93
N ARG A 154 38.40 16.53 30.36
CA ARG A 154 38.58 17.98 30.39
C ARG A 154 38.40 18.54 31.80
N ALA A 155 37.39 18.07 32.54
CA ALA A 155 37.16 18.47 33.94
C ALA A 155 38.34 18.07 34.83
N MET A 156 38.80 16.82 34.73
CA MET A 156 39.95 16.32 35.51
C MET A 156 41.27 17.04 35.20
N LYS A 157 41.49 17.47 33.95
CA LYS A 157 42.68 18.25 33.58
C LYS A 157 42.59 19.73 33.95
N GLY A 158 41.38 20.28 34.06
CA GLY A 158 41.13 21.66 34.48
C GLY A 158 41.24 21.88 36.00
N GLU A 159 41.22 20.82 36.79
CA GLU A 159 41.25 20.85 38.27
C GLU A 159 42.67 20.78 38.88
N VAL A 160 43.72 20.97 38.08
CA VAL A 160 45.08 21.21 38.61
C VAL A 160 45.24 22.72 38.81
N VAL A 161 44.56 23.26 39.83
CA VAL A 161 44.90 24.59 40.37
C VAL A 161 46.13 24.39 41.25
N GLU A 162 47.22 25.04 40.87
CA GLU A 162 48.47 25.14 41.61
C GLU A 162 48.21 25.68 43.03
N ASP A 163 48.19 24.80 44.03
CA ASP A 163 48.52 25.19 45.40
C ASP A 163 50.04 25.26 45.52
N ALA A 164 50.58 26.42 45.16
CA ALA A 164 51.93 26.83 45.50
C ALA A 164 51.86 27.85 46.64
N GLU A 165 52.27 27.45 47.84
CA GLU A 165 53.15 28.20 48.76
C GLU A 165 53.62 27.32 49.94
#